data_AF-A0A2E9AT32-F1
#
_entry.id   AF-A0A2E9AT32-F1
#
_cell.length_a   1.000
_cell.length_b   1.000
_cell.length_c   1.000
_cell.angle_alpha   90.00
_cell.angle_beta   90.00
_cell.angle_gamma   90.00
#
_symmetry.space_group_name_H-M   'P 1'
#
loop_
_entity.id
_entity.type
_entity.pdbx_description
1 polymer ?
#
loop_
_entity_poly.entity_id
_entity_poly.type
_entity_poly.pdbx_seq_one_letter_code
_entity_poly.pdbx_strand_id
1 'polypeptide(L)'
;MENKKIIAMMLTLSMLAAAFAGCLGGDDEEEPEPEPEWSLTAAPDVNPVWVESGWDPIIPNLNAGEMCDAIISAMTKTEERDQVVDFTRAYYTSSQGVIGGSGSAAISDVSELNAAGTIIGVQSGTTSDLYANENLGDATTTAYEDFPSVIAALNNGDVHYAMGDAPVLSLEGDLMATFSDENFGLAVREDSGELLAALDVAIGAVVASG
;
A
#
# COMPACT_ATOMS: atom_id res chain seq x y z
N MET A 1 40.06 -13.68 -27.19
CA MET A 1 39.13 -14.41 -28.07
C MET A 1 38.02 -14.94 -27.19
N GLU A 2 36.88 -14.26 -27.24
CA GLU A 2 35.61 -14.73 -26.69
C GLU A 2 35.17 -16.01 -27.40
N ASN A 3 34.45 -16.85 -26.65
CA ASN A 3 33.34 -17.63 -27.18
C ASN A 3 32.51 -18.14 -26.00
N LYS A 4 31.50 -17.35 -25.59
CA LYS A 4 30.37 -17.85 -24.82
C LYS A 4 29.27 -18.19 -25.84
N LYS A 5 28.81 -19.44 -25.83
CA LYS A 5 27.61 -19.87 -26.57
C LYS A 5 26.55 -20.28 -25.55
N ILE A 6 25.47 -19.50 -25.48
CA ILE A 6 24.19 -19.90 -24.89
C ILE A 6 23.17 -19.76 -26.02
N ILE A 7 22.55 -20.88 -26.40
CA ILE A 7 21.34 -20.88 -27.23
C ILE A 7 20.20 -20.62 -26.24
N ALA A 8 19.84 -19.34 -26.10
CA ALA A 8 18.62 -18.93 -25.43
C ALA A 8 17.53 -18.85 -26.49
N MET A 9 16.67 -19.87 -26.57
CA MET A 9 15.31 -19.65 -27.06
C MET A 9 14.50 -19.12 -25.87
N MET A 10 14.93 -17.97 -25.34
CA MET A 10 14.14 -17.15 -24.42
C MET A 10 13.21 -16.36 -25.32
N LEU A 11 11.92 -16.73 -25.32
CA LEU A 11 10.90 -15.79 -25.76
C LEU A 11 11.06 -14.56 -24.87
N THR A 12 11.44 -13.48 -25.53
CA THR A 12 11.93 -12.26 -24.90
C THR A 12 10.76 -11.43 -24.41
N LEU A 13 11.05 -10.42 -23.59
CA LEU A 13 10.16 -9.30 -23.26
C LEU A 13 9.39 -8.69 -24.46
N SER A 14 9.77 -9.03 -25.70
CA SER A 14 9.01 -8.68 -26.92
C SER A 14 7.66 -9.41 -27.05
N MET A 15 7.50 -10.61 -26.49
CA MET A 15 6.17 -11.23 -26.28
C MET A 15 5.41 -10.57 -25.13
N LEU A 16 6.13 -10.07 -24.13
CA LEU A 16 5.57 -9.32 -23.00
C LEU A 16 5.09 -7.91 -23.43
N ALA A 17 5.62 -7.37 -24.53
CA ALA A 17 5.31 -6.04 -25.06
C ALA A 17 4.37 -6.02 -26.27
N ALA A 18 4.26 -7.09 -27.06
CA ALA A 18 3.32 -7.15 -28.19
C ALA A 18 1.83 -7.00 -27.76
N ALA A 19 1.52 -7.25 -26.49
CA ALA A 19 0.18 -7.13 -25.92
C ALA A 19 -0.13 -5.76 -25.29
N PHE A 20 0.88 -4.91 -25.03
CA PHE A 20 0.66 -3.68 -24.26
C PHE A 20 -0.14 -2.59 -24.99
N ALA A 21 -0.31 -2.69 -26.32
CA ALA A 21 -1.32 -2.01 -27.13
C ALA A 21 -0.86 -2.02 -28.60
N GLY A 22 -1.81 -2.07 -29.53
CA GLY A 22 -1.65 -1.54 -30.89
C GLY A 22 -1.35 -0.04 -30.93
N CYS A 23 -0.25 0.40 -30.29
CA CYS A 23 0.36 1.69 -30.52
C CYS A 23 0.99 1.67 -31.92
N LEU A 24 0.16 1.95 -32.92
CA LEU A 24 0.43 2.82 -34.06
C LEU A 24 -0.74 2.62 -35.02
N GLY A 25 -1.75 3.47 -34.87
CA GLY A 25 -2.81 3.59 -35.87
C GLY A 25 -2.18 3.78 -37.26
N GLY A 26 -2.53 2.87 -38.16
CA GLY A 26 -2.35 3.00 -39.58
C GLY A 26 -3.66 2.50 -40.18
N ASP A 27 -4.41 3.44 -40.77
CA ASP A 27 -5.63 3.17 -41.53
C ASP A 27 -5.32 2.12 -42.60
N ASP A 28 -5.82 0.89 -42.44
CA ASP A 28 -6.06 -0.01 -43.55
C ASP A 28 -7.23 -0.93 -43.15
N GLU A 29 -8.30 -0.85 -43.96
CA GLU A 29 -9.53 -1.63 -43.81
C GLU A 29 -9.24 -3.13 -44.02
N GLU A 30 -8.85 -3.85 -42.97
CA GLU A 30 -8.94 -5.30 -42.90
C GLU A 30 -9.97 -5.70 -41.84
N GLU A 31 -10.76 -6.73 -42.15
CA GLU A 31 -11.87 -7.23 -41.33
C GLU A 31 -11.44 -7.41 -39.86
N PRO A 32 -12.33 -7.15 -38.87
CA PRO A 32 -11.94 -7.24 -37.47
C PRO A 32 -11.63 -8.70 -37.12
N GLU A 33 -10.34 -9.04 -37.14
CA GLU A 33 -9.80 -10.20 -36.46
C GLU A 33 -10.34 -10.17 -35.02
N PRO A 34 -10.87 -11.29 -34.48
CA PRO A 34 -11.36 -11.31 -33.12
C PRO A 34 -10.20 -10.94 -32.18
N GLU A 35 -10.33 -9.80 -31.50
CA GLU A 35 -9.39 -9.38 -30.44
C GLU A 35 -9.09 -10.59 -29.55
N PRO A 36 -7.81 -10.97 -29.37
CA PRO A 36 -7.48 -12.15 -28.58
C PRO A 36 -8.02 -11.95 -27.15
N GLU A 37 -8.95 -12.82 -26.72
CA GLU A 37 -9.37 -12.90 -25.32
C GLU A 37 -8.20 -13.45 -24.49
N TRP A 38 -7.27 -12.58 -24.11
CA TRP A 38 -6.26 -12.91 -23.12
C TRP A 38 -6.84 -12.66 -21.73
N SER A 39 -6.67 -13.63 -20.84
CA SER A 39 -7.06 -13.53 -19.44
C SER A 39 -5.81 -13.73 -18.59
N LEU A 40 -5.56 -12.79 -17.68
CA LEU A 40 -4.47 -12.92 -16.72
C LEU A 40 -4.90 -13.96 -15.67
N THR A 41 -4.19 -15.09 -15.64
CA THR A 41 -4.38 -16.14 -14.65
C THR A 41 -3.09 -16.33 -13.86
N ALA A 42 -3.20 -16.69 -12.59
CA ALA A 42 -2.01 -17.04 -11.80
C ALA A 42 -1.28 -18.19 -12.50
N ALA A 43 0.06 -18.12 -12.54
CA ALA A 43 0.86 -19.21 -13.07
C ALA A 43 0.53 -20.50 -12.29
N PRO A 44 0.34 -21.64 -12.97
CA PRO A 44 -0.21 -22.85 -12.34
C PRO A 44 0.71 -23.44 -11.25
N ASP A 45 1.96 -23.03 -11.22
CA ASP A 45 3.00 -23.41 -10.26
C ASP A 45 3.27 -22.33 -9.19
N VAL A 46 2.60 -21.18 -9.24
CA VAL A 46 2.71 -20.10 -8.26
C VAL A 46 1.51 -20.15 -7.32
N ASN A 47 1.77 -20.29 -6.02
CA ASN A 47 0.74 -20.28 -4.99
C ASN A 47 1.07 -19.20 -3.95
N PRO A 48 0.15 -18.28 -3.62
CA PRO A 48 0.39 -17.31 -2.57
C PRO A 48 0.45 -18.03 -1.22
N VAL A 49 1.50 -17.73 -0.44
CA VAL A 49 1.62 -18.12 0.96
C VAL A 49 1.50 -16.87 1.79
N TRP A 50 0.47 -16.81 2.63
CA TRP A 50 0.25 -15.69 3.53
C TRP A 50 1.04 -15.90 4.81
N VAL A 51 1.85 -14.91 5.16
CA VAL A 51 2.61 -14.86 6.41
C VAL A 51 2.28 -13.56 7.12
N GLU A 52 2.07 -13.63 8.43
CA GLU A 52 1.77 -12.46 9.26
C GLU A 52 3.07 -11.88 9.83
N SER A 53 3.14 -10.54 9.89
CA SER A 53 4.22 -9.78 10.49
C SER A 53 3.63 -8.72 11.41
N GLY A 54 4.35 -8.37 12.48
CA GLY A 54 4.17 -7.05 13.09
C GLY A 54 4.57 -5.94 12.11
N TRP A 55 4.03 -4.73 12.31
CA TRP A 55 4.28 -3.58 11.45
C TRP A 55 5.74 -3.15 11.46
N ASP A 56 6.31 -2.87 12.63
CA ASP A 56 7.69 -2.42 12.77
C ASP A 56 8.73 -3.34 12.08
N PRO A 57 8.66 -4.69 12.23
CA PRO A 57 9.62 -5.57 11.57
C PRO A 57 9.28 -5.89 10.10
N ILE A 58 8.17 -5.41 9.52
CA ILE A 58 7.70 -5.92 8.22
C ILE A 58 8.67 -5.64 7.05
N ILE A 59 9.24 -4.43 6.98
CA ILE A 59 10.25 -4.07 5.97
C ILE A 59 11.59 -4.80 6.22
N PRO A 60 12.14 -4.82 7.45
CA PRO A 60 13.30 -5.65 7.76
C PRO A 60 13.11 -7.13 7.39
N ASN A 61 11.93 -7.71 7.65
CA ASN A 61 11.61 -9.10 7.31
C ASN A 61 11.57 -9.35 5.81
N LEU A 62 11.02 -8.41 5.02
CA LEU A 62 11.05 -8.46 3.56
C LEU A 62 12.50 -8.43 3.04
N ASN A 63 13.31 -7.51 3.55
CA ASN A 63 14.69 -7.32 3.13
C ASN A 63 15.63 -8.45 3.57
N ALA A 64 15.31 -9.16 4.65
CA ALA A 64 16.00 -10.39 5.02
C ALA A 64 15.79 -11.52 3.98
N GLY A 65 14.69 -11.47 3.22
CA GLY A 65 14.42 -12.39 2.11
C GLY A 65 13.98 -13.80 2.52
N GLU A 66 13.85 -14.07 3.81
CA GLU A 66 13.47 -15.40 4.32
C GLU A 66 11.97 -15.52 4.62
N MET A 67 11.30 -14.40 4.91
CA MET A 67 9.92 -14.42 5.39
C MET A 67 8.89 -14.23 4.28
N CYS A 68 9.10 -13.26 3.39
CA CYS A 68 8.18 -12.94 2.31
C CYS A 68 8.90 -12.35 1.09
N ASP A 69 8.21 -12.37 -0.06
CA ASP A 69 8.68 -11.78 -1.31
C ASP A 69 8.02 -10.43 -1.62
N ALA A 70 6.85 -10.17 -1.03
CA ALA A 70 6.13 -8.92 -1.14
C ALA A 70 5.37 -8.61 0.15
N ILE A 71 5.16 -7.32 0.41
CA ILE A 71 4.30 -6.81 1.48
C ILE A 71 3.01 -6.29 0.86
N ILE A 72 1.87 -6.74 1.38
CA ILE A 72 0.55 -6.20 1.09
C ILE A 72 -0.17 -5.89 2.40
N SER A 73 0.02 -4.68 2.91
CA SER A 73 -0.45 -4.29 4.25
C SER A 73 -0.81 -2.81 4.32
N ALA A 74 -1.56 -2.31 3.32
CA ALA A 74 -1.97 -0.90 3.23
C ALA A 74 -0.79 0.08 3.40
N MET A 75 0.39 -0.30 2.93
CA MET A 75 1.59 0.50 3.17
C MET A 75 1.59 1.71 2.24
N THR A 76 1.49 2.91 2.83
CA THR A 76 1.70 4.16 2.10
C THR A 76 3.10 4.19 1.51
N LYS A 77 3.16 4.51 0.22
CA LYS A 77 4.38 4.86 -0.50
C LYS A 77 4.92 6.20 0.03
N THR A 78 5.93 6.16 0.88
CA THR A 78 6.65 7.35 1.35
C THR A 78 8.05 7.37 0.79
N GLU A 79 8.65 8.56 0.64
CA GLU A 79 10.03 8.70 0.14
C GLU A 79 11.05 7.94 1.01
N GLU A 80 10.84 7.89 2.33
CA GLU A 80 11.70 7.14 3.24
C GLU A 80 11.60 5.63 3.03
N ARG A 81 10.40 5.10 2.78
CA ARG A 81 10.21 3.66 2.51
C ARG A 81 10.76 3.30 1.12
N ASP A 82 10.56 4.17 0.13
CA ASP A 82 11.03 3.99 -1.25
C ASP A 82 12.58 3.96 -1.35
N GLN A 83 13.30 4.39 -0.32
CA GLN A 83 14.77 4.26 -0.23
C GLN A 83 15.25 2.87 0.17
N VAL A 84 14.36 2.00 0.65
CA VAL A 84 14.74 0.68 1.21
C VAL A 84 13.94 -0.49 0.65
N VAL A 85 12.88 -0.21 -0.10
CA VAL A 85 12.03 -1.18 -0.81
C VAL A 85 11.50 -0.54 -2.10
N ASP A 86 11.24 -1.36 -3.11
CA ASP A 86 10.52 -0.91 -4.31
C ASP A 86 9.02 -1.08 -4.12
N PHE A 87 8.24 -0.10 -4.58
CA PHE A 87 6.78 -0.19 -4.58
C PHE A 87 6.20 -0.36 -5.97
N THR A 88 5.20 -1.22 -6.09
CA THR A 88 4.31 -1.25 -7.26
C THR A 88 3.65 0.10 -7.50
N ARG A 89 3.03 0.28 -8.66
CA ARG A 89 1.97 1.26 -8.86
C ARG A 89 0.95 1.17 -7.73
N ALA A 90 0.34 2.30 -7.38
CA ALA A 90 -0.67 2.32 -6.35
C ALA A 90 -1.86 1.44 -6.76
N TYR A 91 -2.31 0.56 -5.86
CA TYR A 91 -3.50 -0.26 -6.06
C TYR A 91 -4.73 0.35 -5.38
N TYR A 92 -4.53 1.28 -4.45
CA TYR A 92 -5.58 1.97 -3.73
C TYR A 92 -5.11 3.36 -3.32
N THR A 93 -5.96 4.37 -3.53
CA THR A 93 -5.76 5.72 -3.00
C THR A 93 -6.69 5.89 -1.82
N SER A 94 -6.11 6.18 -0.66
CA SER A 94 -6.77 6.36 0.63
C SER A 94 -6.59 7.80 1.12
N SER A 95 -7.13 8.08 2.30
CA SER A 95 -6.73 9.22 3.11
C SER A 95 -6.50 8.77 4.56
N GLN A 96 -5.77 9.56 5.32
CA GLN A 96 -5.77 9.45 6.78
C GLN A 96 -7.05 10.08 7.35
N GLY A 97 -7.43 9.65 8.55
CA GLY A 97 -8.65 10.11 9.20
C GLY A 97 -8.53 10.15 10.72
N VAL A 98 -9.59 10.65 11.33
CA VAL A 98 -9.76 10.73 12.78
C VAL A 98 -11.15 10.22 13.16
N ILE A 99 -11.22 9.36 14.18
CA ILE A 99 -12.45 9.08 14.92
C ILE A 99 -12.27 9.49 16.38
N GLY A 100 -13.36 9.85 17.06
CA GLY A 100 -13.37 10.19 18.48
C GLY A 100 -13.98 9.08 19.33
N GLY A 101 -13.42 8.88 20.52
CA GLY A 101 -13.98 8.01 21.55
C GLY A 101 -15.20 8.62 22.21
N SER A 102 -15.83 7.88 23.14
CA SER A 102 -17.04 8.35 23.82
C SER A 102 -16.81 9.66 24.57
N GLY A 103 -17.66 10.67 24.31
CA GLY A 103 -17.58 11.98 24.95
C GLY A 103 -16.51 12.92 24.37
N SER A 104 -15.78 12.50 23.33
CA SER A 104 -14.83 13.37 22.64
C SER A 104 -15.55 14.51 21.93
N ALA A 105 -14.91 15.68 21.89
CA ALA A 105 -15.43 16.81 21.14
C ALA A 105 -15.40 16.49 19.64
N ALA A 106 -16.43 16.88 18.91
CA ALA A 106 -16.38 16.85 17.46
C ALA A 106 -15.32 17.85 16.96
N ILE A 107 -14.59 17.47 15.94
CA ILE A 107 -13.63 18.33 15.22
C ILE A 107 -14.09 18.49 13.78
N SER A 108 -13.70 19.58 13.13
CA SER A 108 -13.89 19.76 11.69
C SER A 108 -12.61 19.66 10.87
N ASP A 109 -11.46 19.77 11.54
CA ASP A 109 -10.13 19.64 10.95
C ASP A 109 -9.16 18.95 11.93
N VAL A 110 -8.22 18.17 11.41
CA VAL A 110 -7.25 17.43 12.24
C VAL A 110 -6.37 18.36 13.10
N SER A 111 -6.12 19.60 12.66
CA SER A 111 -5.32 20.57 13.42
C SER A 111 -5.99 21.00 14.73
N GLU A 112 -7.31 20.83 14.87
CA GLU A 112 -8.02 21.08 16.14
C GLU A 112 -7.59 20.12 17.25
N LEU A 113 -6.99 18.98 16.91
CA LEU A 113 -6.41 18.05 17.88
C LEU A 113 -5.14 18.59 18.54
N ASN A 114 -4.47 19.59 17.95
CA ASN A 114 -3.26 20.20 18.50
C ASN A 114 -3.59 21.10 19.70
N ALA A 115 -3.99 20.47 20.81
CA ALA A 115 -4.45 21.13 22.01
C ALA A 115 -3.98 20.39 23.26
N ALA A 116 -3.56 21.17 24.26
CA ALA A 116 -3.13 20.64 25.55
C ALA A 116 -4.23 19.79 26.21
N GLY A 117 -3.87 18.58 26.62
CA GLY A 117 -4.79 17.62 27.24
C GLY A 117 -5.53 16.73 26.24
N THR A 118 -5.36 16.92 24.93
CA THR A 118 -5.80 15.95 23.93
C THR A 118 -4.87 14.74 23.93
N ILE A 119 -5.41 13.52 23.94
CA ILE A 119 -4.64 12.27 23.86
C ILE A 119 -5.07 11.54 22.59
N ILE A 120 -4.09 11.16 21.77
CA ILE A 120 -4.29 10.60 20.44
C ILE A 120 -3.63 9.22 20.38
N GLY A 121 -4.38 8.20 19.98
CA GLY A 121 -3.86 6.87 19.68
C GLY A 121 -3.48 6.74 18.22
N VAL A 122 -2.29 6.20 17.96
CA VAL A 122 -1.76 5.89 16.62
C VAL A 122 -1.06 4.53 16.64
N GLN A 123 -0.97 3.87 15.50
CA GLN A 123 -0.08 2.72 15.37
C GLN A 123 1.34 3.22 15.07
N SER A 124 2.34 2.72 15.80
CA SER A 124 3.71 3.18 15.68
C SER A 124 4.25 3.01 14.25
N GLY A 125 5.04 3.97 13.77
CA GLY A 125 5.72 3.88 12.47
C GLY A 125 4.79 4.02 11.25
N THR A 126 3.51 4.29 11.46
CA THR A 126 2.55 4.60 10.38
C THR A 126 2.60 6.08 10.01
N THR A 127 1.98 6.46 8.89
CA THR A 127 1.94 7.88 8.47
C THR A 127 1.09 8.74 9.41
N SER A 128 0.11 8.17 10.13
CA SER A 128 -0.61 8.89 11.18
C SER A 128 0.25 9.20 12.40
N ASP A 129 1.13 8.28 12.81
CA ASP A 129 2.11 8.50 13.88
C ASP A 129 3.10 9.61 13.51
N LEU A 130 3.67 9.54 12.30
CA LEU A 130 4.56 10.59 11.77
C LEU A 130 3.83 11.95 11.75
N TYR A 131 2.63 12.00 11.20
CA TYR A 131 1.84 13.23 11.13
C TYR A 131 1.55 13.81 12.52
N ALA A 132 1.13 12.99 13.48
CA ALA A 132 0.81 13.43 14.83
C ALA A 132 2.03 14.03 15.53
N ASN A 133 3.19 13.38 15.42
CA ASN A 133 4.43 13.87 16.02
C ASN A 133 4.94 15.17 15.36
N GLU A 134 4.71 15.35 14.06
CA GLU A 134 5.15 16.54 13.32
C GLU A 134 4.21 17.75 13.49
N ASN A 135 2.90 17.52 13.61
CA ASN A 135 1.89 18.58 13.48
C ASN A 135 1.07 18.83 14.75
N LEU A 136 1.02 17.88 15.69
CA LEU A 136 0.13 17.93 16.86
C LEU A 136 0.92 17.99 18.19
N GLY A 137 1.99 18.80 18.22
CA GLY A 137 2.94 18.86 19.34
C GLY A 137 2.40 19.33 20.70
N ASP A 138 1.23 19.96 20.74
CA ASP A 138 0.54 20.32 22.00
C ASP A 138 -0.34 19.18 22.53
N ALA A 139 -0.64 18.17 21.70
CA ALA A 139 -1.32 16.95 22.10
C ALA A 139 -0.35 15.92 22.69
N THR A 140 -0.90 14.89 23.33
CA THR A 140 -0.16 13.69 23.73
C THR A 140 -0.44 12.57 22.75
N THR A 141 0.58 12.17 21.99
CA THR A 141 0.49 11.01 21.10
C THR A 141 0.92 9.74 21.84
N THR A 142 0.07 8.72 21.81
CA THR A 142 0.36 7.38 22.32
C THR A 142 0.43 6.41 21.14
N ALA A 143 1.64 5.91 20.88
CA ALA A 143 1.88 4.92 19.83
C ALA A 143 1.69 3.49 20.37
N TYR A 144 0.99 2.66 19.61
CA TYR A 144 0.74 1.25 19.89
C TYR A 144 1.39 0.36 18.82
N GLU A 145 1.71 -0.89 19.18
CA GLU A 145 2.34 -1.86 18.29
C GLU A 145 1.45 -2.23 17.08
N ASP A 146 0.14 -2.33 17.32
CA ASP A 146 -0.84 -2.68 16.31
C ASP A 146 -2.09 -1.79 16.37
N PHE A 147 -2.78 -1.69 15.24
CA PHE A 147 -4.00 -0.88 15.12
C PHE A 147 -5.16 -1.37 16.01
N PRO A 148 -5.41 -2.68 16.19
CA PRO A 148 -6.40 -3.17 17.15
C PRO A 148 -6.19 -2.63 18.58
N SER A 149 -4.94 -2.50 19.02
CA SER A 149 -4.61 -1.90 20.31
C SER A 149 -4.96 -0.42 20.39
N VAL A 150 -4.82 0.33 19.29
CA VAL A 150 -5.29 1.73 19.20
C VAL A 150 -6.80 1.81 19.43
N ILE A 151 -7.56 0.95 18.75
CA ILE A 151 -9.03 0.92 18.87
C ILE A 151 -9.45 0.47 20.26
N ALA A 152 -8.76 -0.51 20.85
CA ALA A 152 -9.02 -0.94 22.23
C ALA A 152 -8.81 0.21 23.23
N ALA A 153 -7.71 0.96 23.08
CA ALA A 153 -7.43 2.13 23.91
C ALA A 153 -8.48 3.23 23.75
N LEU A 154 -8.94 3.48 22.52
CA LEU A 154 -10.03 4.43 22.25
C LEU A 154 -11.32 4.03 22.97
N ASN A 155 -11.69 2.75 22.88
CA ASN A 155 -12.89 2.21 23.49
C ASN A 155 -12.83 2.20 25.03
N ASN A 156 -11.65 2.03 25.60
CA ASN A 156 -11.42 2.11 27.05
C ASN A 156 -11.40 3.56 27.56
N GLY A 157 -11.27 4.55 26.68
CA GLY A 157 -11.08 5.96 27.03
C GLY A 157 -9.64 6.29 27.47
N ASP A 158 -8.68 5.43 27.14
CA ASP A 158 -7.25 5.67 27.39
C ASP A 158 -6.70 6.74 26.43
N VAL A 159 -7.31 6.87 25.25
CA VAL A 159 -7.08 7.95 24.29
C VAL A 159 -8.41 8.60 23.91
N HIS A 160 -8.39 9.89 23.55
CA HIS A 160 -9.59 10.62 23.15
C HIS A 160 -9.90 10.41 21.66
N TYR A 161 -8.87 10.36 20.82
CA TYR A 161 -9.00 10.20 19.37
C TYR A 161 -8.10 9.10 18.86
N ALA A 162 -8.49 8.44 17.77
CA ALA A 162 -7.64 7.53 17.03
C ALA A 162 -7.39 8.08 15.63
N MET A 163 -6.14 8.02 15.16
CA MET A 163 -5.74 8.42 13.81
C MET A 163 -5.17 7.23 13.03
N GLY A 164 -5.51 7.15 11.75
CA GLY A 164 -5.12 6.06 10.86
C GLY A 164 -5.85 6.13 9.53
N ASP A 165 -5.77 5.07 8.73
CA ASP A 165 -6.42 5.00 7.43
C ASP A 165 -7.94 5.19 7.55
N ALA A 166 -8.48 6.18 6.84
CA ALA A 166 -9.90 6.54 6.90
C ALA A 166 -10.83 5.34 6.58
N PRO A 167 -10.56 4.48 5.59
CA PRO A 167 -11.38 3.29 5.35
C PRO A 167 -11.41 2.33 6.53
N VAL A 168 -10.27 2.12 7.21
CA VAL A 168 -10.18 1.23 8.38
C VAL A 168 -10.93 1.84 9.56
N LEU A 169 -10.70 3.12 9.82
CA LEU A 169 -11.40 3.88 10.86
C LEU A 169 -12.92 3.90 10.69
N SER A 170 -13.40 3.98 9.45
CA SER A 170 -14.85 3.99 9.15
C SER A 170 -15.57 2.69 9.51
N LEU A 171 -14.84 1.60 9.73
CA LEU A 171 -15.38 0.33 10.24
C LEU A 171 -15.57 0.35 11.75
N GLU A 172 -14.83 1.22 12.45
CA GLU A 172 -14.79 1.31 13.92
C GLU A 172 -15.64 2.45 14.47
N GLY A 173 -15.87 3.51 13.69
CA GLY A 173 -16.70 4.65 14.09
C GLY A 173 -16.91 5.71 13.02
N ASP A 174 -17.60 6.78 13.40
CA ASP A 174 -17.87 7.91 12.51
C ASP A 174 -16.60 8.76 12.33
N LEU A 175 -16.15 8.89 11.07
CA LEU A 175 -15.06 9.78 10.70
C LEU A 175 -15.43 11.24 11.00
N MET A 176 -14.60 11.90 11.82
CA MET A 176 -14.77 13.32 12.16
C MET A 176 -14.06 14.23 11.16
N ALA A 177 -12.85 13.86 10.76
CA ALA A 177 -12.04 14.57 9.77
C ALA A 177 -11.21 13.58 8.97
N THR A 178 -10.90 13.95 7.72
CA THR A 178 -9.90 13.28 6.88
C THR A 178 -8.83 14.27 6.49
N PHE A 179 -7.62 13.77 6.29
CA PHE A 179 -6.44 14.56 5.93
C PHE A 179 -5.43 13.65 5.23
N SER A 180 -4.49 14.24 4.48
CA SER A 180 -3.44 13.53 3.73
C SER A 180 -3.95 12.47 2.74
N ASP A 181 -3.72 12.69 1.45
CA ASP A 181 -3.96 11.65 0.45
C ASP A 181 -2.83 10.61 0.51
N GLU A 182 -3.20 9.33 0.59
CA GLU A 182 -2.25 8.23 0.74
C GLU A 182 -2.35 7.28 -0.45
N ASN A 183 -1.22 6.83 -0.99
CA ASN A 183 -1.20 5.85 -2.06
C ASN A 183 -0.58 4.55 -1.55
N PHE A 184 -1.36 3.47 -1.56
CA PHE A 184 -0.89 2.15 -1.13
C PHE A 184 -0.31 1.37 -2.30
N GLY A 185 0.89 0.82 -2.09
CA GLY A 185 1.57 -0.06 -3.04
C GLY A 185 1.96 -1.37 -2.37
N LEU A 186 2.13 -2.43 -3.16
CA LEU A 186 2.83 -3.61 -2.68
C LEU A 186 4.32 -3.27 -2.63
N ALA A 187 4.99 -3.57 -1.52
CA ALA A 187 6.43 -3.40 -1.43
C ALA A 187 7.15 -4.71 -1.73
N VAL A 188 8.25 -4.64 -2.47
CA VAL A 188 9.17 -5.75 -2.77
C VAL A 188 10.61 -5.31 -2.52
N ARG A 189 11.56 -6.25 -2.47
CA ARG A 189 12.98 -5.90 -2.36
C ARG A 189 13.45 -5.17 -3.64
N GLU A 190 14.40 -4.25 -3.50
CA GLU A 190 14.96 -3.47 -4.63
C GLU A 190 15.60 -4.33 -5.74
N ASP A 191 15.98 -5.58 -5.43
CA ASP A 191 16.55 -6.52 -6.39
C ASP A 191 15.50 -7.40 -7.09
N SER A 192 14.20 -7.21 -6.79
CA SER A 192 13.10 -8.06 -7.23
C SER A 192 12.33 -7.50 -8.44
N GLY A 193 13.03 -6.89 -9.40
CA GLY A 193 12.43 -6.19 -10.53
C GLY A 193 11.50 -7.02 -11.43
N GLU A 194 11.74 -8.33 -11.58
CA GLU A 194 10.82 -9.22 -12.33
C GLU A 194 9.49 -9.40 -11.60
N LEU A 195 9.53 -9.59 -10.28
CA LEU A 195 8.33 -9.68 -9.44
C LEU A 195 7.57 -8.36 -9.43
N LEU A 196 8.27 -7.22 -9.28
CA LEU A 196 7.68 -5.88 -9.34
C LEU A 196 6.88 -5.68 -10.63
N ALA A 197 7.49 -5.97 -11.78
CA ALA A 197 6.86 -5.81 -13.09
C ALA A 197 5.63 -6.73 -13.25
N ALA A 198 5.70 -7.97 -12.75
CA ALA A 198 4.58 -8.90 -12.78
C ALA A 198 3.40 -8.41 -11.92
N LEU A 199 3.68 -7.88 -10.72
CA LEU A 199 2.67 -7.30 -9.84
C LEU A 199 2.04 -6.04 -10.44
N ASP A 200 2.82 -5.17 -11.09
CA ASP A 200 2.30 -3.99 -11.78
C ASP A 200 1.34 -4.31 -12.92
N VAL A 201 1.66 -5.35 -13.71
CA VAL A 201 0.76 -5.87 -14.75
C VAL A 201 -0.53 -6.40 -14.12
N ALA A 202 -0.43 -7.17 -13.03
CA ALA A 202 -1.58 -7.72 -12.35
C ALA A 202 -2.49 -6.64 -11.76
N ILE A 203 -1.93 -5.64 -11.07
CA ILE A 203 -2.69 -4.49 -10.55
C ILE A 203 -3.35 -3.74 -11.70
N GLY A 204 -2.65 -3.52 -12.81
CA GLY A 204 -3.20 -2.88 -13.99
C GLY A 204 -4.41 -3.63 -14.58
N ALA A 205 -4.32 -4.96 -14.65
CA ALA A 205 -5.40 -5.80 -15.13
C ALA A 205 -6.64 -5.76 -14.21
N VAL A 206 -6.44 -5.82 -12.89
CA VAL A 206 -7.53 -5.70 -11.90
C VAL A 206 -8.22 -4.34 -11.99
N VAL A 207 -7.45 -3.25 -12.13
CA VAL A 207 -8.02 -1.91 -12.29
C VAL A 207 -8.83 -1.80 -13.59
N ALA A 208 -8.36 -2.43 -14.68
CA ALA A 208 -9.04 -2.40 -15.98
C ALA A 208 -10.33 -3.24 -16.02
N SER A 209 -10.45 -4.28 -15.18
CA SER A 209 -11.65 -5.13 -15.16
C SER A 209 -12.84 -4.54 -14.42
N GLY A 210 -12.63 -3.50 -13.60
CA GLY A 210 -13.62 -3.00 -12.63
C GLY A 210 -13.86 -3.97 -11.49
#